data_AF-M1PVJ3-F1
#
_entry.id   AF-M1PVJ3-F1
#
_cell.length_a   1.000
_cell.length_b   1.000
_cell.length_c   1.000
_cell.angle_alpha   90.00
_cell.angle_beta   90.00
_cell.angle_gamma   90.00
#
_symmetry.space_group_name_H-M   'P 1'
#
loop_
_entity.id
_entity.type
_entity.pdbx_description
1 polymer ?
#
loop_
_entity_poly.entity_id
_entity_poly.type
_entity_poly.pdbx_seq_one_letter_code
_entity_poly.pdbx_strand_id
1 'polypeptide(L)'
;DLTIMEEATEFINRVKNGGTLPMFTSCCPGWVKYIEHKRPQLLDHISSCKSPHEMEGAVLKTYYAKKMGINPKDMFVTSIMPCTVKKFEAHRPELAENRQQDVDAVLTTRELVRLFNMRGIDFADLPDSQFDNPLGESTGAAANLWTSGGVMEAAAL
;
A
#
# COMPACT_ATOMS: atom_id res chain seq x y z
N ASP A 1 6.49 -1.42 5.82
CA ASP A 1 7.55 -0.63 6.48
C ASP A 1 7.49 0.86 6.14
N LEU A 2 7.49 1.25 4.86
CA LEU A 2 7.45 2.67 4.47
C LEU A 2 6.27 3.45 5.10
N THR A 3 5.06 2.90 5.05
CA THR A 3 3.89 3.55 5.66
C THR A 3 4.07 3.79 7.14
N ILE A 4 4.70 2.85 7.86
CA ILE A 4 4.93 2.97 9.30
C ILE A 4 5.94 4.08 9.59
N MET A 5 7.03 4.14 8.83
CA MET A 5 8.03 5.20 8.97
C MET A 5 7.42 6.59 8.79
N GLU A 6 6.60 6.77 7.75
CA GLU A 6 5.96 8.04 7.44
C GLU A 6 4.84 8.38 8.44
N GLU A 7 3.99 7.41 8.79
CA GLU A 7 2.83 7.62 9.66
C GLU A 7 3.25 7.85 11.12
N ALA A 8 4.28 7.14 11.61
CA ALA A 8 4.88 7.40 12.92
C ALA A 8 5.55 8.79 12.96
N THR A 9 6.28 9.16 11.90
CA THR A 9 6.91 10.49 11.80
C THR A 9 5.85 11.59 11.79
N GLU A 10 4.77 11.40 11.03
CA GLU A 10 3.63 12.32 10.99
C GLU A 10 2.98 12.46 12.37
N PHE A 11 2.74 11.34 13.05
CA PHE A 11 2.15 11.34 14.39
C PHE A 11 3.01 12.13 15.39
N ILE A 12 4.31 11.84 15.45
CA ILE A 12 5.26 12.55 16.34
C ILE A 12 5.27 14.05 16.02
N ASN A 13 5.25 14.41 14.73
CA ASN A 13 5.21 15.80 14.29
C ASN A 13 3.92 16.51 14.75
N ARG A 14 2.75 15.88 14.56
CA ARG A 14 1.46 16.43 15.01
C ARG A 14 1.42 16.62 16.53
N VAL A 15 1.94 15.67 17.31
CA VAL A 15 2.00 15.77 18.78
C VAL A 15 2.93 16.90 19.23
N LYS A 16 4.12 17.04 18.63
CA LYS A 16 5.11 18.05 19.05
C LYS A 16 4.75 19.47 18.63
N ASN A 17 4.15 19.63 17.45
CA ASN A 17 3.93 20.95 16.84
C ASN A 17 2.47 21.42 16.90
N GLY A 18 1.61 20.76 17.69
CA GLY A 18 0.22 21.16 17.86
C GLY A 18 -0.65 20.94 16.62
N GLY A 19 -0.36 19.88 15.85
CA GLY A 19 -1.17 19.48 14.70
C GLY A 19 -2.52 18.88 15.08
N THR A 20 -3.36 18.59 14.08
CA THR A 20 -4.71 18.07 14.28
C THR A 20 -4.69 16.66 14.88
N LEU A 21 -5.33 16.51 16.04
CA LEU A 21 -5.48 15.26 16.80
C LEU A 21 -6.95 15.04 17.19
N PRO A 22 -7.43 13.78 17.28
CA PRO A 22 -6.70 12.52 17.09
C PRO A 22 -6.28 12.29 15.62
N MET A 23 -5.22 11.52 15.40
CA MET A 23 -4.81 11.10 14.06
C MET A 23 -5.43 9.73 13.73
N PHE A 24 -6.06 9.61 12.57
CA PHE A 24 -6.63 8.37 12.05
C PHE A 24 -5.76 7.82 10.93
N THR A 25 -5.70 6.50 10.81
CA THR A 25 -4.98 5.86 9.72
C THR A 25 -5.68 6.04 8.37
N SER A 26 -4.91 6.00 7.29
CA SER A 26 -5.38 6.22 5.91
C SER A 26 -5.32 4.96 5.02
N CYS A 27 -4.71 3.87 5.49
CA CYS A 27 -4.37 2.71 4.67
C CYS A 27 -5.57 1.90 4.14
N CYS A 28 -6.76 2.06 4.74
CA CYS A 28 -7.99 1.40 4.35
C CYS A 28 -8.83 2.32 3.45
N PRO A 29 -8.97 2.03 2.14
CA PRO A 29 -9.70 2.91 1.22
C PRO A 29 -11.20 2.96 1.50
N GLY A 30 -11.77 1.91 2.09
CA GLY A 30 -13.17 1.92 2.53
C GLY A 30 -13.41 2.91 3.67
N TRP A 31 -12.45 3.03 4.60
CA TRP A 31 -12.49 4.00 5.69
C TRP A 31 -12.33 5.42 5.17
N VAL A 32 -11.34 5.66 4.30
CA VAL A 32 -11.13 6.98 3.67
C VAL A 32 -12.38 7.43 2.93
N LYS A 33 -12.97 6.54 2.11
CA LYS A 33 -14.21 6.84 1.38
C LYS A 33 -15.38 7.15 2.32
N TYR A 34 -15.51 6.43 3.43
CA TYR A 34 -16.53 6.71 4.43
C TYR A 34 -16.36 8.12 5.02
N ILE A 35 -15.14 8.52 5.38
CA ILE A 35 -14.85 9.86 5.90
C ILE A 35 -15.21 10.93 4.87
N GLU A 36 -14.75 10.78 3.62
CA GLU A 36 -15.05 11.71 2.53
C GLU A 36 -16.56 11.95 2.34
N HIS A 37 -17.37 10.89 2.46
CA HIS A 37 -18.81 10.97 2.17
C HIS A 37 -19.68 11.30 3.38
N LYS A 38 -19.29 10.86 4.57
CA LYS A 38 -20.15 10.89 5.77
C LYS A 38 -19.62 11.78 6.87
N ARG A 39 -18.32 12.06 6.90
CA ARG A 39 -17.65 12.82 7.95
C ARG A 39 -16.54 13.73 7.38
N PRO A 40 -16.82 14.58 6.39
CA PRO A 40 -15.79 15.41 5.75
C PRO A 40 -15.07 16.36 6.73
N GLN A 41 -15.71 16.72 7.83
CA GLN A 41 -15.10 17.50 8.92
C GLN A 41 -13.94 16.78 9.62
N LEU A 42 -13.77 15.47 9.40
CA LEU A 42 -12.67 14.67 9.96
C LEU A 42 -11.52 14.46 8.97
N LEU A 43 -11.55 15.07 7.78
CA LEU A 43 -10.49 14.89 6.78
C LEU A 43 -9.12 15.31 7.30
N ASP A 44 -9.03 16.41 8.04
CA ASP A 44 -7.77 16.90 8.63
C ASP A 44 -7.19 15.95 9.70
N HIS A 45 -8.01 15.02 10.22
CA HIS A 45 -7.58 14.01 11.17
C HIS A 45 -7.00 12.76 10.49
N ILE A 46 -7.20 12.57 9.18
CA ILE A 46 -6.66 11.42 8.44
C ILE A 46 -5.16 11.63 8.19
N SER A 47 -4.36 10.57 8.33
CA SER A 47 -2.94 10.59 7.99
C SER A 47 -2.76 10.93 6.50
N SER A 48 -1.75 11.75 6.22
CA SER A 48 -1.35 12.09 4.85
C SER A 48 -0.66 10.95 4.10
N CYS A 49 -0.34 9.85 4.80
CA CYS A 49 0.36 8.72 4.24
C CYS A 49 -0.46 8.01 3.16
N LYS A 50 0.20 7.63 2.07
CA LYS A 50 -0.31 6.62 1.13
C LYS A 50 -0.40 5.26 1.81
N SER A 51 -1.26 4.38 1.30
CA SER A 51 -1.32 3.01 1.82
C SER A 51 -0.09 2.18 1.37
N PRO A 52 0.19 1.03 2.01
CA PRO A 52 1.42 0.28 1.75
C PRO A 52 1.65 -0.08 0.27
N HIS A 53 0.63 -0.54 -0.45
CA HIS A 53 0.81 -0.90 -1.87
C HIS A 53 0.95 0.31 -2.79
N GLU A 54 0.36 1.45 -2.45
CA GLU A 54 0.53 2.68 -3.23
C GLU A 54 1.92 3.28 -2.98
N MET A 55 2.40 3.24 -1.73
CA MET A 55 3.78 3.61 -1.41
C MET A 55 4.78 2.71 -2.16
N GLU A 56 4.55 1.40 -2.15
CA GLU A 56 5.40 0.45 -2.87
C GLU A 56 5.38 0.70 -4.38
N GLY A 57 4.19 0.90 -4.97
CA GLY A 57 4.04 1.24 -6.39
C GLY A 57 4.79 2.51 -6.78
N ALA A 58 4.69 3.56 -5.96
CA ALA A 58 5.43 4.80 -6.16
C ALA A 58 6.96 4.58 -6.09
N VAL A 59 7.45 3.80 -5.12
CA VAL A 59 8.88 3.49 -4.96
C VAL A 59 9.40 2.64 -6.12
N LEU A 60 8.63 1.67 -6.59
CA LEU A 60 8.96 0.83 -7.75
C LEU A 60 9.16 1.68 -9.01
N LYS A 61 8.23 2.59 -9.29
CA LYS A 61 8.27 3.42 -10.50
C LYS A 61 9.22 4.62 -10.42
N THR A 62 9.80 4.90 -9.25
CA THR A 62 10.73 6.02 -9.07
C THR A 62 12.14 5.54 -8.71
N TYR A 63 12.34 5.13 -7.47
CA TYR A 63 13.63 4.72 -6.94
C TYR A 63 14.15 3.46 -7.62
N TYR A 64 13.32 2.41 -7.71
CA TYR A 64 13.74 1.14 -8.30
C TYR A 64 13.98 1.27 -9.80
N ALA A 65 13.05 1.90 -10.53
CA ALA A 65 13.20 2.20 -11.95
C ALA A 65 14.53 2.91 -12.25
N LYS A 66 14.84 3.97 -11.48
CA LYS A 66 16.11 4.70 -11.60
C LYS A 66 17.33 3.83 -11.29
N LYS A 67 17.27 3.03 -10.22
CA LYS A 67 18.38 2.15 -9.78
C LYS A 67 18.68 1.05 -10.81
N MET A 68 17.65 0.51 -11.45
CA MET A 68 17.76 -0.56 -12.44
C MET A 68 17.94 -0.04 -13.87
N GLY A 69 17.89 1.27 -14.10
CA GLY A 69 17.96 1.86 -15.44
C GLY A 69 16.75 1.53 -16.31
N ILE A 70 15.60 1.25 -15.70
CA ILE A 70 14.34 0.93 -16.37
C ILE A 70 13.53 2.21 -16.54
N ASN A 71 12.96 2.43 -17.71
CA ASN A 71 12.02 3.51 -17.92
C ASN A 71 10.70 3.18 -17.20
N PRO A 72 10.20 4.05 -16.30
CA PRO A 72 8.96 3.77 -15.55
C PRO A 72 7.74 3.45 -16.44
N LYS A 73 7.71 3.98 -17.67
CA LYS A 73 6.64 3.70 -18.65
C LYS A 73 6.61 2.25 -19.13
N ASP A 74 7.73 1.55 -19.01
CA ASP A 74 7.89 0.15 -19.39
C ASP A 74 7.65 -0.79 -18.19
N MET A 75 7.30 -0.24 -17.02
CA MET A 75 6.97 -1.01 -15.82
C MET A 75 5.45 -1.16 -15.67
N PHE A 76 5.03 -2.39 -15.34
CA PHE A 76 3.65 -2.69 -14.97
C PHE A 76 3.61 -3.29 -13.57
N VAL A 77 3.08 -2.55 -12.61
CA VAL A 77 3.01 -2.91 -11.19
C VAL A 77 1.64 -3.52 -10.91
N THR A 78 1.64 -4.80 -10.54
CA THR A 78 0.43 -5.52 -10.11
C THR A 78 0.50 -5.85 -8.63
N SER A 79 -0.56 -5.54 -7.90
CA SER A 79 -0.70 -5.85 -6.48
C SER A 79 -1.69 -7.00 -6.27
N ILE A 80 -1.37 -7.93 -5.37
CA ILE A 80 -2.29 -8.99 -4.91
C ILE A 80 -2.87 -8.60 -3.57
N MET A 81 -4.20 -8.50 -3.47
CA MET A 81 -4.88 -7.96 -2.30
C MET A 81 -6.04 -8.83 -1.80
N PRO A 82 -6.28 -8.94 -0.49
CA PRO A 82 -7.49 -9.56 0.04
C PRO A 82 -8.73 -8.62 -0.02
N CYS A 83 -8.60 -7.45 -0.64
CA CYS A 83 -9.61 -6.39 -0.62
C CYS A 83 -10.01 -5.98 -2.05
N THR A 84 -11.32 -5.89 -2.30
CA THR A 84 -11.86 -5.41 -3.58
C THR A 84 -11.75 -3.88 -3.73
N VAL A 85 -11.82 -3.15 -2.61
CA VAL A 85 -11.78 -1.68 -2.61
C VAL A 85 -10.38 -1.14 -2.96
N LYS A 86 -9.32 -1.96 -2.81
CA LYS A 86 -7.97 -1.64 -3.27
C LYS A 86 -7.90 -1.41 -4.78
N LYS A 87 -8.79 -2.04 -5.56
CA LYS A 87 -8.94 -1.72 -7.00
C LYS A 87 -9.38 -0.28 -7.21
N PHE A 88 -10.29 0.23 -6.37
CA PHE A 88 -10.73 1.63 -6.47
C PHE A 88 -9.61 2.59 -6.07
N GLU A 89 -8.86 2.26 -5.02
CA GLU A 89 -7.70 3.07 -4.58
C GLU A 89 -6.67 3.26 -5.70
N ALA A 90 -6.25 2.18 -6.34
CA ALA A 90 -5.27 2.21 -7.43
C ALA A 90 -5.72 2.98 -8.69
N HIS A 91 -6.99 3.39 -8.78
CA HIS A 91 -7.51 4.20 -9.88
C HIS A 91 -7.79 5.65 -9.48
N ARG A 92 -7.45 6.06 -8.25
CA ARG A 92 -7.61 7.45 -7.82
C ARG A 92 -6.64 8.34 -8.61
N PRO A 93 -7.12 9.41 -9.28
CA PRO A 93 -6.25 10.27 -10.10
C PRO A 93 -5.05 10.89 -9.36
N GLU A 94 -5.18 11.10 -8.06
CA GLU A 94 -4.15 11.64 -7.17
C GLU A 94 -3.07 10.62 -6.77
N LEU A 95 -3.29 9.32 -7.02
CA LEU A 95 -2.32 8.24 -6.80
C LEU A 95 -1.59 7.90 -8.10
N ALA A 96 -1.18 8.96 -8.80
CA ALA A 96 -0.45 8.89 -10.05
C ALA A 96 0.60 10.02 -10.13
N GLU A 97 1.76 9.71 -10.67
CA GLU A 97 2.85 10.66 -10.93
C GLU A 97 3.11 10.69 -12.45
N ASN A 98 3.24 11.88 -13.05
CA ASN A 98 3.41 12.03 -14.50
C ASN A 98 2.38 11.24 -15.36
N ARG A 99 1.12 11.17 -14.90
CA ARG A 99 0.02 10.41 -15.51
C ARG A 99 0.22 8.89 -15.54
N GLN A 100 1.11 8.37 -14.69
CA GLN A 100 1.28 6.93 -14.48
C GLN A 100 0.78 6.60 -13.08
N GLN A 101 -0.15 5.65 -12.98
CA GLN A 101 -0.64 5.17 -11.68
C GLN A 101 0.52 4.57 -10.89
N ASP A 102 0.50 4.72 -9.56
CA ASP A 102 1.49 4.06 -8.71
C ASP A 102 1.37 2.53 -8.84
N VAL A 103 0.13 2.01 -8.87
CA VAL A 103 -0.21 0.60 -9.10
C VAL A 103 -1.12 0.48 -10.34
N ASP A 104 -0.72 -0.31 -11.34
CA ASP A 104 -1.46 -0.44 -12.61
C ASP A 104 -2.64 -1.41 -12.52
N ALA A 105 -2.50 -2.47 -11.72
CA ALA A 105 -3.54 -3.47 -11.54
C ALA A 105 -3.56 -4.03 -10.12
N VAL A 106 -4.77 -4.38 -9.66
CA VAL A 106 -4.97 -5.07 -8.40
C VAL A 106 -5.77 -6.35 -8.65
N LEU A 107 -5.19 -7.49 -8.30
CA LEU A 107 -5.85 -8.79 -8.30
C LEU A 107 -6.24 -9.17 -6.88
N THR A 108 -7.43 -9.72 -6.72
CA THR A 108 -7.82 -10.34 -5.46
C THR A 108 -7.16 -11.70 -5.29
N THR A 109 -7.04 -12.17 -4.04
CA THR A 109 -6.57 -13.54 -3.76
C THR A 109 -7.37 -14.60 -4.56
N ARG A 110 -8.68 -14.39 -4.73
CA ARG A 110 -9.55 -15.28 -5.53
C ARG A 110 -9.21 -15.24 -7.03
N GLU A 111 -8.87 -14.07 -7.56
CA GLU A 111 -8.46 -13.93 -8.95
C GLU A 111 -7.10 -14.57 -9.21
N LEU A 112 -6.17 -14.48 -8.25
CA LEU A 112 -4.88 -15.18 -8.33
C LEU A 112 -5.06 -16.70 -8.32
N VAL A 113 -5.86 -17.24 -7.41
CA VAL A 113 -6.15 -18.69 -7.37
C VAL A 113 -6.81 -19.16 -8.68
N ARG A 114 -7.73 -18.37 -9.22
CA ARG A 114 -8.33 -18.67 -10.53
C ARG A 114 -7.29 -18.68 -11.64
N LEU A 115 -6.33 -17.75 -11.62
CA LEU A 115 -5.22 -17.70 -12.58
C LEU A 115 -4.36 -18.96 -12.51
N PHE A 116 -4.00 -19.43 -11.31
CA PHE A 116 -3.26 -20.67 -11.13
C PHE A 116 -4.02 -21.87 -11.71
N ASN A 117 -5.30 -22.02 -11.39
CA ASN A 117 -6.14 -23.09 -11.92
C ASN A 117 -6.24 -23.06 -13.45
N MET A 118 -6.40 -21.86 -14.05
CA MET A 118 -6.46 -21.70 -15.51
C MET A 118 -5.13 -22.04 -16.20
N ARG A 119 -4.00 -21.92 -15.49
CA ARG A 119 -2.67 -22.23 -16.01
C ARG A 119 -2.20 -23.65 -15.68
N GLY A 120 -3.01 -24.43 -14.95
CA GLY A 120 -2.62 -25.76 -14.48
C GLY A 120 -1.47 -25.72 -13.47
N ILE A 121 -1.34 -24.62 -12.72
CA ILE A 121 -0.33 -24.47 -11.67
C ILE A 121 -0.91 -25.03 -10.38
N ASP A 122 -0.26 -26.07 -9.83
CA ASP A 122 -0.54 -26.54 -8.48
C ASP A 122 0.32 -25.77 -7.48
N PHE A 123 -0.31 -24.85 -6.75
CA PHE A 123 0.38 -24.02 -5.77
C PHE A 123 0.99 -24.83 -4.62
N ALA A 124 0.43 -26.01 -4.30
CA ALA A 124 0.93 -26.84 -3.20
C ALA A 124 2.25 -27.57 -3.54
N ASP A 125 2.59 -27.67 -4.83
CA ASP A 125 3.78 -28.35 -5.34
C ASP A 125 4.88 -27.37 -5.79
N LEU A 126 4.68 -26.07 -5.59
CA LEU A 126 5.70 -25.07 -5.92
C LEU A 126 6.83 -25.09 -4.88
N PRO A 127 8.11 -25.09 -5.31
CA PRO A 127 9.22 -24.95 -4.39
C PRO A 127 9.26 -23.53 -3.82
N ASP A 128 9.75 -23.41 -2.58
CA ASP A 128 10.02 -22.12 -1.98
C ASP A 128 11.05 -21.33 -2.80
N SER A 129 10.80 -20.04 -2.96
CA SER A 129 11.72 -19.11 -3.62
C SER A 129 11.91 -17.84 -2.78
N GLN A 130 13.01 -17.13 -3.04
CA GLN A 130 13.29 -15.84 -2.41
C GLN A 130 12.52 -14.72 -3.12
N PHE A 131 12.20 -13.65 -2.40
CA PHE A 131 11.69 -12.41 -2.99
C PHE A 131 12.83 -11.59 -3.63
N ASP A 132 12.48 -10.66 -4.51
CA ASP A 132 13.44 -9.85 -5.26
C ASP A 132 14.11 -8.76 -4.40
N ASN A 133 15.43 -8.60 -4.49
CA ASN A 133 16.16 -7.50 -3.84
C ASN A 133 16.13 -6.24 -4.73
N PRO A 134 15.99 -4.99 -4.19
CA PRO A 134 16.06 -4.60 -2.78
C PRO A 134 14.72 -4.42 -2.07
N LEU A 135 13.58 -4.65 -2.74
CA LEU A 135 12.25 -4.30 -2.21
C LEU A 135 11.46 -5.49 -1.67
N GLY A 136 11.98 -6.72 -1.81
CA GLY A 136 11.36 -7.95 -1.34
C GLY A 136 11.59 -8.27 0.14
N GLU A 137 12.40 -7.47 0.84
CA GLU A 137 12.61 -7.63 2.28
C GLU A 137 11.54 -6.84 3.05
N SER A 138 10.86 -7.52 3.99
CA SER A 138 9.85 -6.93 4.87
C SER A 138 10.23 -7.20 6.32
N THR A 139 10.06 -6.22 7.20
CA THR A 139 10.22 -6.45 8.64
C THR A 139 9.04 -7.21 9.23
N GLY A 140 9.23 -7.80 10.43
CA GLY A 140 8.15 -8.47 11.17
C GLY A 140 6.98 -7.54 11.53
N ALA A 141 7.20 -6.22 11.62
CA ALA A 141 6.14 -5.24 11.84
C ALA A 141 5.21 -5.12 10.62
N ALA A 142 5.76 -5.22 9.41
CA ALA A 142 4.96 -5.24 8.18
C ALA A 142 4.19 -6.55 7.97
N ALA A 143 4.64 -7.67 8.56
CA ALA A 143 3.93 -8.96 8.49
C ALA A 143 2.56 -8.91 9.19
N ASN A 144 2.39 -8.04 10.18
CA ASN A 144 1.15 -7.92 10.95
C ASN A 144 0.15 -6.89 10.37
N LEU A 145 0.47 -6.14 9.32
CA LEU A 145 -0.41 -5.08 8.77
C LEU A 145 -1.80 -5.60 8.35
N TRP A 146 -1.91 -6.90 8.06
CA TRP A 146 -3.14 -7.54 7.62
C TRP A 146 -4.10 -7.88 8.77
N THR A 147 -3.66 -7.81 10.03
CA THR A 147 -4.50 -8.03 11.20
C THR A 147 -5.10 -6.71 11.69
N SER A 148 -6.28 -6.78 12.32
CA SER A 148 -6.90 -5.59 12.92
C SER A 148 -5.98 -5.02 13.99
N GLY A 149 -5.58 -3.76 13.83
CA GLY A 149 -4.66 -3.06 14.74
C GLY A 149 -3.18 -3.14 14.33
N GLY A 150 -2.79 -4.00 13.38
CA GLY A 150 -1.37 -4.21 13.06
C GLY A 150 -0.64 -2.98 12.51
N VAL A 151 -1.34 -2.13 11.73
CA VAL A 151 -0.79 -0.84 11.26
C VAL A 151 -0.54 0.10 12.44
N MET A 152 -1.50 0.20 13.35
CA MET A 152 -1.41 1.08 14.52
C MET A 152 -0.34 0.59 15.50
N GLU A 153 -0.28 -0.73 15.74
CA GLU A 153 0.71 -1.35 16.60
C GLU A 153 2.12 -1.11 16.06
N ALA A 154 2.34 -1.33 14.75
CA ALA A 154 3.63 -1.08 14.13
C ALA A 154 4.03 0.40 14.15
N ALA A 155 3.08 1.34 14.04
CA ALA A 155 3.34 2.78 14.11
C ALA A 155 3.57 3.32 15.54
N ALA A 156 3.16 2.56 16.56
CA ALA A 156 3.31 2.95 17.96
C ALA A 156 4.59 2.39 18.62
N LEU A 157 5.28 1.45 17.96
CA LEU A 157 6.55 0.86 18.38
C LEU A 157 7.75 1.70 17.91
#